data_AF-A0A2L1UQE6-F1
#
_entry.id   AF-A0A2L1UQE6-F1
#
_cell.length_a   1.000
_cell.length_b   1.000
_cell.length_c   1.000
_cell.angle_alpha   90.00
_cell.angle_beta   90.00
_cell.angle_gamma   90.00
#
_symmetry.space_group_name_H-M   'P 1'
#
loop_
_entity.id
_entity.type
_entity.pdbx_description
1 polymer ?
#
loop_
_entity_poly.entity_id
_entity_poly.type
_entity_poly.pdbx_seq_one_letter_code
_entity_poly.pdbx_strand_id
1 'polypeptide(L)'
;MKFVLGFAVLMLPFAASAAFVNPMEFDGSEAQKQEVIEYIKVKVKADYCDGAVDMCQPTTLRMMEKQNLTAFKNLTKAKNKEILNKVIGDYCEGAFDMCTYATLDMMYKQNLKASGEQLSW
;
A
#
# COMPACT_ATOMS: atom_id res chain seq x y z
N MET A 1 46.31 34.47 -12.39
CA MET A 1 45.56 33.31 -12.91
C MET A 1 44.38 33.05 -11.98
N LYS A 2 43.15 33.16 -12.48
CA LYS A 2 41.93 32.94 -11.69
C LYS A 2 41.59 31.45 -11.75
N PHE A 3 41.81 30.72 -10.65
CA PHE A 3 41.33 29.34 -10.52
C PHE A 3 39.84 29.38 -10.17
N VAL A 4 38.98 29.07 -11.13
CA VAL A 4 37.56 28.80 -10.88
C VAL A 4 37.46 27.31 -10.57
N LEU A 5 37.39 26.95 -9.29
CA LEU A 5 37.00 25.60 -8.87
C LEU A 5 35.51 25.42 -9.18
N GLY A 6 35.19 24.63 -10.20
CA GLY A 6 33.83 24.21 -10.50
C GLY A 6 33.35 23.19 -9.48
N PHE A 7 32.38 23.57 -8.65
CA PHE A 7 31.61 22.64 -7.81
C PHE A 7 30.64 21.86 -8.71
N ALA A 8 30.94 20.60 -9.02
CA ALA A 8 30.01 19.69 -9.65
C ALA A 8 28.99 19.22 -8.59
N VAL A 9 27.77 19.76 -8.64
CA VAL A 9 26.65 19.27 -7.82
C VAL A 9 26.21 17.91 -8.37
N LEU A 10 26.63 16.84 -7.69
CA LEU A 10 26.10 15.49 -7.91
C LEU A 10 24.65 15.46 -7.46
N MET A 11 23.72 15.56 -8.42
CA MET A 11 22.31 15.23 -8.22
C MET A 11 22.21 13.72 -7.97
N LEU A 12 22.18 13.31 -6.69
CA LEU A 12 21.84 11.95 -6.34
C LEU A 12 20.38 11.71 -6.75
N PRO A 13 20.07 10.66 -7.54
CA PRO A 13 18.68 10.33 -7.84
C PRO A 13 18.03 9.88 -6.52
N PHE A 14 17.03 10.62 -6.06
CA PHE A 14 16.16 10.14 -4.98
C PHE A 14 15.46 8.89 -5.50
N ALA A 15 15.83 7.73 -4.98
CA ALA A 15 15.05 6.51 -5.15
C ALA A 15 13.72 6.73 -4.44
N ALA A 16 12.70 7.15 -5.18
CA ALA A 16 11.35 7.26 -4.66
C ALA A 16 10.84 5.84 -4.36
N SER A 17 10.86 5.43 -3.10
CA SER A 17 10.02 4.33 -2.66
C SER A 17 8.57 4.75 -2.92
N ALA A 18 7.81 3.96 -3.69
CA ALA A 18 6.42 4.27 -3.93
C ALA A 18 5.70 4.41 -2.58
N ALA A 19 5.17 5.59 -2.30
CA ALA A 19 4.53 5.89 -1.04
C ALA A 19 3.17 5.18 -0.97
N PHE A 20 2.80 4.74 0.23
CA PHE A 20 1.45 4.27 0.49
C PHE A 20 0.46 5.44 0.28
N VAL A 21 -0.62 5.19 -0.44
CA VAL A 21 -1.69 6.18 -0.66
C VAL A 21 -2.90 5.76 0.17
N ASN A 22 -3.36 6.62 1.08
CA ASN A 22 -4.58 6.36 1.84
C ASN A 22 -5.78 6.32 0.88
N PRO A 23 -6.53 5.21 0.78
CA PRO A 23 -7.62 5.08 -0.19
C PRO A 23 -8.73 6.13 -0.03
N MET A 24 -9.00 6.61 1.19
CA MET A 24 -10.03 7.64 1.43
C MET A 24 -9.55 9.07 1.12
N GLU A 25 -8.26 9.24 0.87
CA GLU A 25 -7.63 10.53 0.50
C GLU A 25 -7.16 10.51 -0.96
N PHE A 26 -7.53 9.47 -1.70
CA PHE A 26 -7.22 9.31 -3.11
C PHE A 26 -7.98 10.36 -3.95
N ASP A 27 -7.23 11.20 -4.65
CA ASP A 27 -7.76 12.32 -5.46
C ASP A 27 -8.05 11.93 -6.91
N GLY A 28 -7.64 10.74 -7.34
CA GLY A 28 -7.86 10.24 -8.70
C GLY A 28 -6.89 10.78 -9.75
N SER A 29 -5.86 11.54 -9.35
CA SER A 29 -4.81 12.04 -10.22
C SER A 29 -3.99 10.90 -10.84
N GLU A 30 -3.41 11.16 -12.01
CA GLU A 30 -2.49 10.20 -12.65
C GLU A 30 -1.25 9.92 -11.80
N ALA A 31 -0.79 10.92 -11.03
CA ALA A 31 0.31 10.76 -10.09
C ALA A 31 -0.02 9.71 -9.01
N GLN A 32 -1.14 9.87 -8.29
CA GLN A 32 -1.52 8.90 -7.25
C GLN A 32 -1.88 7.53 -7.84
N LYS A 33 -2.46 7.46 -9.06
CA LYS A 33 -2.68 6.16 -9.74
C LYS A 33 -1.37 5.42 -9.93
N GLN A 34 -0.32 6.11 -10.36
CA GLN A 34 1.00 5.52 -10.56
C GLN A 34 1.63 5.09 -9.24
N GLU A 35 1.51 5.91 -8.18
CA GLU A 35 1.98 5.57 -6.84
C GLU A 35 1.31 4.30 -6.30
N VAL A 36 -0.02 4.19 -6.43
CA VAL A 36 -0.77 3.01 -6.02
C VAL A 36 -0.31 1.76 -6.77
N ILE A 37 -0.16 1.84 -8.10
CA ILE A 37 0.28 0.71 -8.92
C ILE A 37 1.68 0.27 -8.52
N GLU A 38 2.60 1.22 -8.33
CA GLU A 38 3.97 0.89 -7.98
C GLU A 38 4.07 0.33 -6.56
N TYR A 39 3.37 0.92 -5.60
CA TYR A 39 3.27 0.39 -4.24
C TYR A 39 2.79 -1.07 -4.23
N ILE A 40 1.72 -1.38 -4.99
CA ILE A 40 1.19 -2.74 -5.12
C ILE A 40 2.23 -3.70 -5.68
N LYS A 41 2.92 -3.32 -6.76
CA LYS A 41 3.94 -4.17 -7.39
C LYS A 41 5.10 -4.45 -6.44
N VAL A 42 5.59 -3.42 -5.75
CA VAL A 42 6.70 -3.55 -4.79
C VAL A 42 6.29 -4.47 -3.65
N LYS A 43 5.11 -4.27 -3.04
CA LYS A 43 4.62 -5.13 -1.96
C LYS A 43 4.38 -6.56 -2.41
N VAL A 44 3.70 -6.78 -3.54
CA VAL A 44 3.46 -8.14 -4.05
C VAL A 44 4.78 -8.85 -4.37
N LYS A 45 5.76 -8.14 -4.92
CA LYS A 45 7.09 -8.73 -5.15
C LYS A 45 7.75 -9.12 -3.82
N ALA A 46 7.76 -8.22 -2.84
CA ALA A 46 8.35 -8.51 -1.53
C ALA A 46 7.69 -9.72 -0.85
N ASP A 47 6.35 -9.76 -0.87
CA ASP A 47 5.59 -10.80 -0.19
C ASP A 47 5.72 -12.19 -0.86
N TYR A 48 5.86 -12.24 -2.19
CA TYR A 48 5.78 -13.50 -2.96
C TYR A 48 7.11 -13.95 -3.60
N CYS A 49 8.06 -13.05 -3.82
CA CYS A 49 9.38 -13.38 -4.37
C CYS A 49 10.46 -13.39 -3.29
N ASP A 50 10.39 -12.47 -2.34
CA ASP A 50 11.44 -12.28 -1.32
C ASP A 50 11.08 -13.00 0.01
N GLY A 51 9.97 -13.73 0.03
CA GLY A 51 9.47 -14.50 1.18
C GLY A 51 10.15 -15.86 1.38
N ALA A 52 9.71 -16.58 2.41
CA ALA A 52 10.25 -17.90 2.78
C ALA A 52 9.96 -19.02 1.74
N VAL A 53 9.02 -18.78 0.83
CA VAL A 53 8.66 -19.69 -0.27
C VAL A 53 8.71 -18.89 -1.57
N ASP A 54 9.46 -19.37 -2.56
CA ASP A 54 9.54 -18.72 -3.88
C ASP A 54 8.25 -18.97 -4.66
N MET A 55 7.34 -18.00 -4.58
CA MET A 55 6.09 -17.93 -5.33
C MET A 55 6.15 -16.83 -6.40
N CYS A 56 7.35 -16.54 -6.94
CA CYS A 56 7.60 -15.43 -7.86
C CYS A 56 7.11 -15.69 -9.30
N GLN A 57 6.12 -16.56 -9.50
CA GLN A 57 5.60 -16.84 -10.84
C GLN A 57 4.77 -15.66 -11.37
N PRO A 58 4.90 -15.28 -12.64
CA PRO A 58 4.13 -14.16 -13.21
C PRO A 58 2.61 -14.28 -13.01
N THR A 59 2.06 -15.49 -13.04
CA THR A 59 0.64 -15.75 -12.80
C THR A 59 0.23 -15.34 -11.38
N THR A 60 1.01 -15.74 -10.38
CA THR A 60 0.82 -15.38 -8.97
C THR A 60 0.89 -13.86 -8.79
N LEU A 61 1.96 -13.24 -9.29
CA LEU A 61 2.18 -11.79 -9.14
C LEU A 61 1.03 -10.98 -9.77
N ARG A 62 0.66 -11.28 -11.02
CA ARG A 62 -0.44 -10.57 -11.71
C ARG A 62 -1.79 -10.80 -11.02
N MET A 63 -2.01 -11.96 -10.42
CA MET A 63 -3.23 -12.23 -9.65
C MET A 63 -3.29 -11.37 -8.39
N MET A 64 -2.21 -11.36 -7.61
CA MET A 64 -2.14 -10.63 -6.34
C MET A 64 -2.14 -9.11 -6.53
N GLU A 65 -1.49 -8.60 -7.58
CA GLU A 65 -1.55 -7.19 -7.96
C GLU A 65 -2.99 -6.76 -8.29
N LYS A 66 -3.74 -7.58 -9.07
CA LYS A 66 -5.14 -7.30 -9.42
C LYS A 66 -6.06 -7.34 -8.20
N GLN A 67 -5.82 -8.26 -7.28
CA GLN A 67 -6.57 -8.33 -6.01
C GLN A 67 -6.35 -7.06 -5.19
N ASN A 68 -5.10 -6.64 -5.01
CA ASN A 68 -4.77 -5.42 -4.29
C ASN A 68 -5.34 -4.16 -4.96
N LEU A 69 -5.30 -4.07 -6.30
CA LEU A 69 -5.86 -2.94 -7.02
C LEU A 69 -7.40 -2.88 -6.88
N THR A 70 -8.05 -4.04 -6.91
CA THR A 70 -9.50 -4.13 -6.68
C THR A 70 -9.84 -3.71 -5.25
N ALA A 71 -9.08 -4.18 -4.27
CA ALA A 71 -9.25 -3.83 -2.87
C ALA A 71 -9.05 -2.33 -2.62
N PHE A 72 -8.00 -1.72 -3.19
CA PHE A 72 -7.79 -0.27 -3.16
C PHE A 72 -9.04 0.49 -3.65
N LYS A 73 -9.55 0.13 -4.84
CA LYS A 73 -10.75 0.75 -5.43
C LYS A 73 -12.03 0.51 -4.62
N ASN A 74 -12.08 -0.53 -3.78
CA ASN A 74 -13.18 -0.73 -2.85
C ASN A 74 -13.04 0.17 -1.62
N LEU A 75 -11.82 0.28 -1.09
CA LEU A 75 -11.50 1.13 0.06
C LEU A 75 -11.68 2.63 -0.24
N THR A 76 -11.51 3.08 -1.50
CA THR A 76 -11.85 4.47 -1.87
C THR A 76 -13.34 4.79 -1.71
N LYS A 77 -14.20 3.75 -1.62
CA LYS A 77 -15.65 3.89 -1.39
C LYS A 77 -16.04 3.71 0.08
N ALA A 78 -15.08 3.44 0.97
CA ALA A 78 -15.31 3.28 2.39
C ALA A 78 -15.99 4.54 2.98
N LYS A 79 -16.79 4.32 4.02
CA LYS A 79 -17.60 5.38 4.65
C LYS A 79 -17.15 5.69 6.07
N ASN A 80 -16.61 4.71 6.77
CA ASN A 80 -16.15 4.89 8.14
C ASN A 80 -14.63 5.15 8.16
N LYS A 81 -14.23 6.43 8.17
CA LYS A 81 -12.80 6.83 8.18
C LYS A 81 -12.06 6.35 9.42
N GLU A 82 -12.73 6.34 10.58
CA GLU A 82 -12.12 5.92 11.84
C GLU A 82 -11.72 4.45 11.80
N ILE A 83 -12.62 3.57 11.36
CA ILE A 83 -12.33 2.14 11.22
C ILE A 83 -11.21 1.91 10.20
N LEU A 84 -11.23 2.59 9.05
CA LEU A 84 -10.19 2.41 8.06
C LEU A 84 -8.82 2.89 8.57
N ASN A 85 -8.76 4.07 9.20
CA ASN A 85 -7.53 4.60 9.76
C ASN A 85 -6.97 3.68 10.85
N LYS A 86 -7.83 3.11 11.69
CA LYS A 86 -7.40 2.13 12.69
C LYS A 86 -6.81 0.88 12.04
N VAL A 87 -7.45 0.34 11.00
CA VAL A 87 -6.93 -0.81 10.25
C VAL A 87 -5.60 -0.47 9.57
N ILE A 88 -5.44 0.72 9.01
CA ILE A 88 -4.15 1.16 8.45
C ILE A 88 -3.08 1.18 9.55
N GLY A 89 -3.34 1.82 10.70
CA GLY A 89 -2.40 1.83 11.81
C GLY A 89 -2.03 0.42 12.29
N ASP A 90 -3.04 -0.43 12.54
CA ASP A 90 -2.85 -1.78 13.07
C ASP A 90 -2.01 -2.69 12.14
N TYR A 91 -2.14 -2.54 10.81
CA TYR A 91 -1.54 -3.45 9.82
C TYR A 91 -0.37 -2.85 9.01
N CYS A 92 -0.21 -1.53 9.00
CA CYS A 92 0.90 -0.85 8.32
C CYS A 92 1.98 -0.35 9.29
N GLU A 93 1.60 -0.02 10.52
CA GLU A 93 2.54 0.45 11.56
C GLU A 93 2.77 -0.61 12.65
N GLY A 94 2.11 -1.77 12.52
CA GLY A 94 2.23 -2.91 13.44
C GLY A 94 3.56 -3.65 13.33
N ALA A 95 3.75 -4.64 14.21
CA ALA A 95 4.96 -5.46 14.29
C ALA A 95 5.21 -6.33 13.04
N PHE A 96 4.19 -6.51 12.20
CA PHE A 96 4.27 -7.28 10.95
C PHE A 96 3.85 -6.38 9.79
N ASP A 97 4.67 -6.35 8.73
CA ASP A 97 4.38 -5.59 7.52
C ASP A 97 3.33 -6.30 6.66
N MET A 98 2.07 -6.16 7.08
CA MET A 98 0.88 -6.68 6.41
C MET A 98 0.11 -5.58 5.66
N CYS A 99 0.80 -4.51 5.27
CA CYS A 99 0.23 -3.32 4.65
C CYS A 99 -0.15 -3.50 3.18
N THR A 100 -0.90 -4.56 2.86
CA THR A 100 -1.46 -4.78 1.52
C THR A 100 -2.90 -4.27 1.49
N TYR A 101 -3.33 -3.65 0.39
CA TYR A 101 -4.71 -3.17 0.27
C TYR A 101 -5.74 -4.31 0.40
N ALA A 102 -5.37 -5.54 0.00
CA ALA A 102 -6.22 -6.72 0.20
C ALA A 102 -6.46 -7.02 1.69
N THR A 103 -5.41 -6.99 2.51
CA THR A 103 -5.53 -7.13 3.98
C THR A 103 -6.38 -6.02 4.56
N LEU A 104 -6.10 -4.76 4.17
CA LEU A 104 -6.82 -3.59 4.69
C LEU A 104 -8.32 -3.65 4.35
N ASP A 105 -8.69 -4.05 3.13
CA ASP A 105 -10.10 -4.19 2.70
C ASP A 105 -10.83 -5.30 3.49
N MET A 106 -10.16 -6.43 3.70
CA MET A 106 -10.68 -7.53 4.51
C MET A 106 -10.95 -7.07 5.95
N MET A 107 -9.95 -6.46 6.59
CA MET A 107 -10.03 -6.06 7.99
C MET A 107 -10.98 -4.90 8.20
N TYR A 108 -11.04 -3.94 7.28
CA TYR A 108 -12.03 -2.87 7.31
C TYR A 108 -13.46 -3.45 7.30
N LYS A 109 -13.75 -4.41 6.41
CA LYS A 109 -15.08 -5.04 6.33
C LYS A 109 -15.42 -5.83 7.58
N GLN A 110 -14.46 -6.56 8.14
CA GLN A 110 -14.66 -7.32 9.39
C GLN A 110 -14.93 -6.39 10.57
N ASN A 111 -14.12 -5.34 10.73
CA ASN A 111 -14.30 -4.36 11.81
C ASN A 111 -15.60 -3.57 11.65
N LEU A 112 -15.97 -3.22 10.43
CA LEU A 112 -17.26 -2.56 10.15
C LEU A 112 -18.43 -3.46 10.56
N LYS A 113 -18.39 -4.75 10.22
CA LYS A 113 -19.41 -5.72 10.65
C LYS A 113 -19.44 -5.85 12.18
N ALA A 114 -18.30 -6.10 12.81
CA ALA A 114 -18.19 -6.31 14.26
C ALA A 114 -18.59 -5.06 15.06
N SER A 115 -18.43 -3.85 14.51
CA SER A 115 -18.81 -2.61 15.20
C SER A 115 -20.31 -2.51 15.53
N GLY A 116 -21.16 -3.27 14.84
CA GLY A 116 -22.60 -3.37 15.12
C GLY A 116 -23.00 -4.60 15.92
N GLU A 117 -22.06 -5.48 16.28
CA GLU A 117 -22.34 -6.70 17.02
C GLU A 117 -22.23 -6.47 18.53
N GLN A 118 -23.10 -7.13 19.30
CA GLN A 118 -23.05 -7.15 20.76
C GLN A 118 -23.24 -8.59 21.23
N LEU A 119 -22.51 -8.98 22.26
CA LEU A 119 -22.69 -10.28 22.89
C LEU A 119 -23.99 -10.30 23.69
N SER A 120 -24.78 -11.36 23.51
CA SER A 120 -25.88 -11.74 24.39
C SER A 120 -25.60 -13.11 24.99
N TRP A 121 -26.13 -13.36 26.20
CA TRP A 121 -26.09 -14.66 26.86
C TRP A 121 -27.15 -15.63 26.31
#